data_AF-A0A4U0WPN2-F1
#
_entry.id   AF-A0A4U0WPN2-F1
#
_cell.length_a   1.000
_cell.length_b   1.000
_cell.length_c   1.000
_cell.angle_alpha   90.00
_cell.angle_beta   90.00
_cell.angle_gamma   90.00
#
_symmetry.space_group_name_H-M   'P 1'
#
loop_
_entity.id
_entity.type
_entity.pdbx_description
1 polymer ?
#
loop_
_entity_poly.entity_id
_entity_poly.type
_entity_poly.pdbx_seq_one_letter_code
_entity_poly.pdbx_strand_id
1 'polypeptide(L)'
;MSFLSDAAVLPGSTGLLHSNGSAVVSSSSSSSSHKGPQKSQSHAGFLAPLARLVRDPVGSIAGSLGQYTVEERNEKSREDENQRQILYLRLKAAATYDDWRTSACKLDQVEGNDAWKLGDDSSEYNVELVEARLRQLEEARIGCDVGRMLFLIRTSLTRGLGGMGDLRLYKHSHIGTKSLIERYIASAKNTLRALLDVSAKDDGGLDPRYVLEKMLAARQAFGRSALLLSGGGTLGMNHVGVVKSLFEASLLPRIISGSSAGSIVCAVLCTKTDEEIPEVLAQFCYGDLSVFGKEGEEESILRKAARFLTKGALFDISNLVRVMRNMLGDITFQEAYNRTRRILNICVSSASLYELPRLLNYVTAPNVMIWSAVAASCSVPFIFSAAQL
;
A
#
# COMPACT_ATOMS: atom_id res chain seq x y z
N MET A 1 -0.86 22.54 -8.16
CA MET A 1 -0.78 23.32 -6.92
C MET A 1 0.12 22.56 -5.96
N SER A 2 1.39 22.96 -5.91
CA SER A 2 2.44 22.39 -5.07
C SER A 2 2.59 23.28 -3.85
N PHE A 3 2.59 22.71 -2.64
CA PHE A 3 3.23 23.30 -1.47
C PHE A 3 3.73 22.16 -0.58
N LEU A 4 5.01 21.82 -0.79
CA LEU A 4 5.86 21.24 0.23
C LEU A 4 6.48 22.41 1.00
N SER A 5 6.43 22.35 2.33
CA SER A 5 7.16 23.25 3.21
C SER A 5 7.96 22.41 4.20
N ASP A 6 9.25 22.73 4.23
CA ASP A 6 10.33 22.10 4.96
C ASP A 6 10.17 22.07 6.49
N ALA A 7 10.80 21.06 7.09
CA ALA A 7 11.24 21.10 8.47
C ALA A 7 12.76 20.87 8.54
N ALA A 8 13.48 21.99 8.71
CA ALA A 8 14.70 22.21 9.49
C ALA A 8 15.82 21.14 9.47
N VAL A 9 16.91 21.45 8.75
CA VAL A 9 18.27 20.98 9.06
C VAL A 9 19.18 22.21 9.18
N LEU A 10 19.83 22.37 10.33
CA LEU A 10 20.81 23.42 10.61
C LEU A 10 22.21 23.08 10.03
N PRO A 11 23.08 24.09 9.81
CA PRO A 11 24.14 24.03 8.80
C PRO A 11 25.52 23.66 9.34
N GLY A 12 26.33 23.04 8.47
CA GLY A 12 27.77 22.86 8.62
C GLY A 12 28.46 23.07 7.26
N SER A 13 29.21 24.16 7.17
CA SER A 13 29.89 24.71 6.00
C SER A 13 31.18 23.96 5.59
N THR A 14 31.42 23.90 4.28
CA THR A 14 32.70 24.09 3.51
C THR A 14 32.46 23.45 2.12
N GLY A 15 32.65 24.03 0.94
CA GLY A 15 33.49 25.13 0.45
C GLY A 15 34.18 24.64 -0.83
N LEU A 16 34.36 25.53 -1.83
CA LEU A 16 35.17 25.40 -3.08
C LEU A 16 34.46 24.75 -4.30
N LEU A 17 34.58 25.19 -5.55
CA LEU A 17 35.03 26.41 -6.26
C LEU A 17 34.93 26.13 -7.78
N HIS A 18 35.06 27.17 -8.61
CA HIS A 18 35.21 27.26 -10.09
C HIS A 18 33.90 27.31 -10.90
N SER A 19 33.49 28.49 -11.44
CA SER A 19 34.09 29.35 -12.50
C SER A 19 34.04 28.67 -13.88
N ASN A 20 33.80 29.32 -15.02
CA ASN A 20 33.77 30.72 -15.47
C ASN A 20 32.70 30.77 -16.57
N GLY A 21 31.95 31.87 -16.75
CA GLY A 21 32.37 33.00 -17.58
C GLY A 21 31.85 32.79 -19.02
N SER A 22 31.34 33.74 -19.76
CA SER A 22 31.38 35.21 -19.71
C SER A 22 30.32 35.64 -20.74
N ALA A 23 29.44 36.59 -20.43
CA ALA A 23 29.60 38.01 -20.76
C ALA A 23 29.25 38.29 -22.25
N VAL A 24 28.60 39.38 -22.67
CA VAL A 24 28.23 40.64 -22.04
C VAL A 24 27.50 41.46 -23.13
N VAL A 25 26.40 42.15 -22.75
CA VAL A 25 26.13 43.58 -23.04
C VAL A 25 25.81 43.99 -24.50
N SER A 26 24.89 44.92 -24.79
CA SER A 26 23.82 45.60 -24.07
C SER A 26 23.13 46.55 -25.07
N SER A 27 21.90 46.98 -24.72
CA SER A 27 21.35 48.35 -24.87
C SER A 27 21.29 49.00 -26.27
N SER A 28 20.23 49.69 -26.71
CA SER A 28 19.04 50.25 -26.04
C SER A 28 18.20 51.01 -27.10
N SER A 29 16.87 51.06 -26.92
CA SER A 29 15.90 52.17 -27.14
C SER A 29 16.05 53.10 -28.35
N SER A 30 15.04 53.54 -29.11
CA SER A 30 13.70 54.02 -28.74
C SER A 30 12.86 54.36 -30.00
N SER A 31 11.56 54.50 -29.77
CA SER A 31 10.39 54.85 -30.62
C SER A 31 10.39 56.18 -31.41
N SER A 32 9.65 56.22 -32.54
CA SER A 32 8.59 57.22 -32.91
C SER A 32 8.28 57.14 -34.44
N SER A 33 7.10 56.69 -34.91
CA SER A 33 5.85 57.43 -35.21
C SER A 33 5.62 57.87 -36.69
N HIS A 34 4.55 57.32 -37.28
CA HIS A 34 3.52 57.91 -38.18
C HIS A 34 3.69 58.20 -39.71
N LYS A 35 2.80 57.52 -40.47
CA LYS A 35 1.80 57.98 -41.50
C LYS A 35 2.04 57.78 -43.04
N GLY A 36 1.29 56.80 -43.59
CA GLY A 36 0.40 56.84 -44.79
C GLY A 36 1.00 56.59 -46.19
N PRO A 37 0.21 56.19 -47.24
CA PRO A 37 -1.25 55.99 -47.31
C PRO A 37 -1.75 54.63 -47.91
N GLN A 38 -3.07 54.46 -47.91
CA GLN A 38 -3.89 53.31 -48.34
C GLN A 38 -3.85 53.00 -49.87
N LYS A 39 -4.11 51.74 -50.23
CA LYS A 39 -4.94 51.32 -51.39
C LYS A 39 -5.47 49.88 -51.20
N SER A 40 -6.54 49.57 -51.91
CA SER A 40 -7.64 48.66 -51.57
C SER A 40 -7.67 47.30 -52.31
N GLN A 41 -8.43 46.33 -51.74
CA GLN A 41 -9.04 45.12 -52.36
C GLN A 41 -8.04 44.02 -52.82
N SER A 42 -8.33 42.70 -52.82
CA SER A 42 -9.59 41.95 -52.93
C SER A 42 -9.45 40.51 -52.39
N HIS A 43 -10.59 39.85 -52.17
CA HIS A 43 -10.75 38.44 -51.81
C HIS A 43 -10.32 37.48 -52.93
N ALA A 44 -9.39 36.57 -52.67
CA ALA A 44 -9.21 35.35 -53.46
C ALA A 44 -8.47 34.28 -52.62
N GLY A 45 -9.21 33.33 -52.05
CA GLY A 45 -8.63 32.29 -51.20
C GLY A 45 -9.50 31.05 -51.08
N PHE A 46 -10.05 30.55 -52.19
CA PHE A 46 -10.83 29.29 -52.19
C PHE A 46 -10.41 28.29 -53.29
N LEU A 47 -9.42 28.59 -54.13
CA LEU A 47 -8.99 27.73 -55.25
C LEU A 47 -7.54 27.22 -55.17
N ALA A 48 -6.80 27.54 -54.10
CA ALA A 48 -5.42 27.10 -53.91
C ALA A 48 -5.21 25.55 -53.83
N PRO A 49 -6.16 24.72 -53.32
CA PRO A 49 -5.93 23.28 -53.23
C PRO A 49 -5.97 22.56 -54.59
N LEU A 50 -6.83 23.00 -55.51
CA LEU A 50 -7.06 22.33 -56.80
C LEU A 50 -5.88 22.52 -57.77
N ALA A 51 -5.19 23.65 -57.70
CA ALA A 51 -4.03 23.92 -58.57
C ALA A 51 -2.80 23.05 -58.24
N ARG A 52 -2.68 22.53 -57.01
CA ARG A 52 -1.57 21.62 -56.62
C ARG A 52 -1.81 20.18 -57.06
N LEU A 53 -3.06 19.72 -57.09
CA LEU A 53 -3.43 18.36 -57.51
C LEU A 53 -3.08 18.07 -58.99
N VAL A 54 -3.13 19.10 -59.84
CA VAL A 54 -2.81 18.99 -61.27
C VAL A 54 -1.30 18.97 -61.54
N ARG A 55 -0.48 19.50 -60.62
CA ARG A 55 0.99 19.57 -60.78
C ARG A 55 1.74 18.38 -60.19
N ASP A 56 1.22 17.73 -59.17
CA ASP A 56 1.80 16.51 -58.58
C ASP A 56 0.71 15.65 -57.91
N PRO A 57 0.04 14.77 -58.68
CA PRO A 57 -1.08 13.99 -58.18
C PRO A 57 -0.64 12.96 -57.13
N VAL A 58 0.58 12.42 -57.25
CA VAL A 58 1.09 11.38 -56.34
C VAL A 58 1.53 12.01 -55.01
N GLY A 59 2.25 13.13 -55.05
CA GLY A 59 2.65 13.88 -53.86
C GLY A 59 1.47 14.50 -53.09
N SER A 60 0.44 14.97 -53.80
CA SER A 60 -0.78 15.51 -53.16
C SER A 60 -1.63 14.42 -52.51
N ILE A 61 -1.71 13.22 -53.09
CA ILE A 61 -2.42 12.08 -52.51
C ILE A 61 -1.65 11.53 -51.30
N ALA A 62 -0.32 11.37 -51.40
CA ALA A 62 0.52 10.95 -50.29
C ALA A 62 0.51 11.95 -49.11
N GLY A 63 0.53 13.26 -49.41
CA GLY A 63 0.39 14.32 -48.40
C GLY A 63 -0.99 14.36 -47.74
N SER A 64 -2.05 14.11 -48.51
CA SER A 64 -3.42 14.00 -48.02
C SER A 64 -3.60 12.77 -47.12
N LEU A 65 -3.18 11.58 -47.57
CA LEU A 65 -3.13 10.36 -46.75
C LEU A 65 -2.28 10.53 -45.48
N GLY A 66 -1.16 11.25 -45.57
CA GLY A 66 -0.34 11.63 -44.43
C GLY A 66 -1.04 12.60 -43.46
N GLN A 67 -1.85 13.53 -43.95
CA GLN A 67 -2.65 14.44 -43.11
C GLN A 67 -3.83 13.72 -42.46
N TYR A 68 -4.57 12.89 -43.20
CA TYR A 68 -5.65 12.07 -42.65
C TYR A 68 -5.15 11.14 -41.54
N THR A 69 -4.02 10.45 -41.75
CA THR A 69 -3.42 9.58 -40.72
C THR A 69 -2.91 10.34 -39.50
N VAL A 70 -2.47 11.60 -39.66
CA VAL A 70 -2.08 12.47 -38.53
C VAL A 70 -3.31 12.98 -37.77
N GLU A 71 -4.39 13.34 -38.47
CA GLU A 71 -5.66 13.76 -37.85
C GLU A 71 -6.30 12.61 -37.08
N GLU A 72 -6.42 11.42 -37.67
CA GLU A 72 -6.92 10.21 -37.00
C GLU A 72 -6.08 9.86 -35.75
N ARG A 73 -4.75 10.00 -35.84
CA ARG A 73 -3.85 9.76 -34.70
C ARG A 73 -4.03 10.80 -33.60
N ASN A 74 -4.26 12.06 -33.97
CA ASN A 74 -4.52 13.15 -33.02
C ASN A 74 -5.90 13.01 -32.35
N GLU A 75 -6.91 12.58 -33.10
CA GLU A 75 -8.25 12.29 -32.57
C GLU A 75 -8.20 11.13 -31.58
N LYS A 76 -7.58 10.01 -31.97
CA LYS A 76 -7.37 8.87 -31.07
C LYS A 76 -6.60 9.25 -29.81
N SER A 77 -5.55 10.07 -29.93
CA SER A 77 -4.80 10.54 -28.77
C SER A 77 -5.64 11.42 -27.83
N ARG A 78 -6.59 12.20 -28.35
CA ARG A 78 -7.51 13.01 -27.54
C ARG A 78 -8.57 12.15 -26.87
N GLU A 79 -9.08 11.14 -27.57
CA GLU A 79 -10.00 10.14 -27.01
C GLU A 79 -9.35 9.36 -25.87
N ASP A 80 -8.11 8.90 -26.06
CA ASP A 80 -7.34 8.19 -25.03
C ASP A 80 -7.09 9.08 -23.81
N GLU A 81 -6.78 10.37 -24.00
CA GLU A 81 -6.61 11.33 -22.89
C GLU A 81 -7.91 11.57 -22.12
N ASN A 82 -9.03 11.76 -22.83
CA ASN A 82 -10.36 11.90 -22.22
C ASN A 82 -10.76 10.64 -21.46
N GLN A 83 -10.52 9.46 -22.05
CA GLN A 83 -10.78 8.18 -21.42
C GLN A 83 -9.94 8.00 -20.15
N ARG A 84 -8.66 8.38 -20.19
CA ARG A 84 -7.76 8.36 -19.03
C ARG A 84 -8.31 9.22 -17.88
N GLN A 85 -8.74 10.46 -18.18
CA GLN A 85 -9.31 11.35 -17.18
C GLN A 85 -10.59 10.77 -16.55
N ILE A 86 -11.47 10.20 -17.36
CA ILE A 86 -12.70 9.53 -16.88
C ILE A 86 -12.35 8.35 -15.95
N LEU A 87 -11.36 7.53 -16.32
CA LEU A 87 -10.92 6.39 -15.51
C LEU A 87 -10.31 6.84 -14.18
N TYR A 88 -9.51 7.91 -14.16
CA TYR A 88 -9.00 8.49 -12.91
C TYR A 88 -10.12 9.01 -11.99
N LEU A 89 -11.17 9.61 -12.55
CA LEU A 89 -12.34 10.02 -11.76
C LEU A 89 -13.09 8.82 -11.20
N ARG A 90 -13.25 7.74 -12.00
CA ARG A 90 -13.86 6.49 -11.53
C ARG A 90 -13.05 5.81 -10.43
N LEU A 91 -11.72 5.82 -10.51
CA LEU A 91 -10.85 5.30 -9.44
C LEU A 91 -11.07 6.03 -8.12
N LYS A 92 -11.19 7.37 -8.16
CA LYS A 92 -11.42 8.19 -6.96
C LYS A 92 -12.82 8.02 -6.38
N ALA A 93 -13.82 7.75 -7.23
CA ALA A 93 -15.21 7.59 -6.84
C ALA A 93 -15.61 6.12 -6.56
N ALA A 94 -14.69 5.16 -6.72
CA ALA A 94 -14.98 3.74 -6.54
C ALA A 94 -15.41 3.44 -5.10
N ALA A 95 -16.56 2.80 -4.95
CA ALA A 95 -17.09 2.38 -3.65
C ALA A 95 -16.62 0.98 -3.22
N THR A 96 -16.26 0.14 -4.19
CA THR A 96 -15.81 -1.23 -3.97
C THR A 96 -14.43 -1.47 -4.58
N TYR A 97 -13.72 -2.48 -4.06
CA TYR A 97 -12.45 -2.92 -4.64
C TYR A 97 -12.62 -3.38 -6.09
N ASP A 98 -13.73 -4.05 -6.43
CA ASP A 98 -13.96 -4.56 -7.79
C ASP A 98 -14.18 -3.44 -8.81
N ASP A 99 -14.88 -2.37 -8.42
CA ASP A 99 -15.04 -1.16 -9.25
C ASP A 99 -13.70 -0.46 -9.46
N TRP A 100 -12.92 -0.33 -8.38
CA TRP A 100 -11.57 0.22 -8.41
C TRP A 100 -10.67 -0.61 -9.32
N ARG A 101 -10.67 -1.93 -9.16
CA ARG A 101 -9.88 -2.89 -9.95
C ARG A 101 -10.23 -2.83 -11.43
N THR A 102 -11.51 -2.81 -11.76
CA THR A 102 -11.96 -2.73 -13.16
C THR A 102 -11.48 -1.44 -13.82
N SER A 103 -11.52 -0.32 -13.10
CA SER A 103 -11.03 0.97 -13.59
C SER A 103 -9.50 0.98 -13.71
N ALA A 104 -8.79 0.43 -12.73
CA ALA A 104 -7.33 0.31 -12.71
C ALA A 104 -6.81 -0.56 -13.87
N CYS A 105 -7.44 -1.71 -14.14
CA CYS A 105 -7.07 -2.57 -15.27
C CYS A 105 -7.22 -1.84 -16.61
N LYS A 106 -8.34 -1.13 -16.81
CA LYS A 106 -8.56 -0.34 -18.05
C LYS A 106 -7.56 0.81 -18.17
N LEU A 107 -7.18 1.42 -17.05
CA LEU A 107 -6.20 2.49 -17.04
C LEU A 107 -4.81 1.97 -17.43
N ASP A 108 -4.41 0.82 -16.90
CA ASP A 108 -3.17 0.15 -17.28
C ASP A 108 -3.12 -0.22 -18.78
N GLN A 109 -4.26 -0.54 -19.39
CA GLN A 109 -4.34 -0.77 -20.84
C GLN A 109 -4.13 0.50 -21.65
N VAL A 110 -4.80 1.60 -21.27
CA VAL A 110 -4.72 2.90 -21.96
C VAL A 110 -3.33 3.53 -21.80
N GLU A 111 -2.70 3.36 -20.64
CA GLU A 111 -1.36 3.89 -20.37
C GLU A 111 -0.23 2.99 -20.89
N GLY A 112 -0.56 1.81 -21.43
CA GLY A 112 0.42 0.85 -21.96
C GLY A 112 1.19 0.07 -20.89
N ASN A 113 0.77 0.15 -19.62
CA ASN A 113 1.38 -0.58 -18.51
C ASN A 113 1.25 -2.11 -18.69
N ASP A 114 0.21 -2.59 -19.38
CA ASP A 114 0.07 -4.03 -19.66
C ASP A 114 1.19 -4.57 -20.57
N ALA A 115 1.65 -3.78 -21.56
CA ALA A 115 2.80 -4.16 -22.38
C ALA A 115 4.08 -4.23 -21.52
N TRP A 116 4.25 -3.29 -20.58
CA TRP A 116 5.36 -3.31 -19.63
C TRP A 116 5.31 -4.53 -18.69
N LYS A 117 4.12 -4.98 -18.25
CA LYS A 117 3.98 -6.18 -17.42
C LYS A 117 4.38 -7.45 -18.17
N LEU A 118 4.09 -7.52 -19.47
CA LEU A 118 4.42 -8.65 -20.33
C LEU A 118 5.92 -8.72 -20.68
N GLY A 119 6.59 -7.58 -20.78
CA GLY A 119 8.04 -7.53 -20.95
C GLY A 119 8.77 -7.94 -19.67
N ASP A 120 9.57 -9.00 -19.73
CA ASP A 120 10.29 -9.50 -18.56
C ASP A 120 11.49 -8.60 -18.19
N ASP A 121 12.09 -7.91 -19.17
CA ASP A 121 13.26 -7.04 -18.98
C ASP A 121 13.00 -5.88 -18.00
N SER A 122 13.91 -5.75 -17.04
CA SER A 122 13.84 -4.76 -15.96
C SER A 122 15.17 -4.74 -15.21
N SER A 123 15.58 -3.56 -14.74
CA SER A 123 16.77 -3.40 -13.88
C SER A 123 16.45 -3.59 -12.39
N GLU A 124 15.15 -3.61 -12.07
CA GLU A 124 14.60 -3.61 -10.72
C GLU A 124 14.55 -5.00 -10.10
N TYR A 125 14.70 -6.06 -10.89
CA TYR A 125 14.83 -7.43 -10.41
C TYR A 125 15.72 -8.28 -11.33
N ASN A 126 16.25 -9.38 -10.79
CA ASN A 126 17.05 -10.34 -11.53
C ASN A 126 16.12 -11.31 -12.27
N VAL A 127 15.88 -11.00 -13.55
CA VAL A 127 15.03 -11.76 -14.47
C VAL A 127 15.49 -13.21 -14.58
N GLU A 128 16.78 -13.42 -14.85
CA GLU A 128 17.37 -14.76 -15.06
C GLU A 128 17.17 -15.67 -13.84
N LEU A 129 17.35 -15.12 -12.63
CA LEU A 129 17.18 -15.87 -11.39
C LEU A 129 15.72 -16.27 -11.16
N VAL A 130 14.78 -15.35 -11.36
CA VAL A 130 13.34 -15.64 -11.18
C VAL A 130 12.88 -16.65 -12.23
N GLU A 131 13.31 -16.49 -13.48
CA GLU A 131 12.97 -17.42 -14.56
C GLU A 131 13.55 -18.82 -14.32
N ALA A 132 14.83 -18.92 -13.94
CA ALA A 132 15.45 -20.19 -13.62
C ALA A 132 14.72 -20.92 -12.48
N ARG A 133 14.30 -20.18 -11.45
CA ARG A 133 13.51 -20.76 -10.34
C ARG A 133 12.10 -21.17 -10.76
N LEU A 134 11.44 -20.37 -11.60
CA LEU A 134 10.14 -20.74 -12.17
C LEU A 134 10.25 -22.06 -12.95
N ARG A 135 11.22 -22.18 -13.86
CA ARG A 135 11.45 -23.41 -14.64
C ARG A 135 11.69 -24.62 -13.74
N GLN A 136 12.52 -24.48 -12.71
CA GLN A 136 12.78 -25.57 -11.76
C GLN A 136 11.53 -26.06 -11.04
N LEU A 137 10.64 -25.15 -10.62
CA LEU A 137 9.37 -25.50 -9.97
C LEU A 137 8.42 -26.20 -10.96
N GLU A 138 8.32 -25.68 -12.18
CA GLU A 138 7.45 -26.24 -13.21
C GLU A 138 7.92 -27.62 -13.68
N GLU A 139 9.21 -27.81 -13.94
CA GLU A 139 9.79 -29.10 -14.30
C GLU A 139 9.55 -30.15 -13.21
N ALA A 140 9.78 -29.81 -11.94
CA ALA A 140 9.55 -30.72 -10.82
C ALA A 140 8.08 -31.13 -10.73
N ARG A 141 7.16 -30.19 -10.96
CA ARG A 141 5.71 -30.43 -10.92
C ARG A 141 5.22 -31.23 -12.12
N ILE A 142 5.68 -30.92 -13.34
CA ILE A 142 5.30 -31.63 -14.57
C ILE A 142 5.85 -33.06 -14.55
N GLY A 143 7.09 -33.24 -14.07
CA GLY A 143 7.70 -34.56 -13.90
C GLY A 143 7.15 -35.35 -12.71
N CYS A 144 6.20 -34.81 -11.95
CA CYS A 144 5.67 -35.40 -10.71
C CYS A 144 6.76 -35.80 -9.69
N ASP A 145 7.90 -35.09 -9.70
CA ASP A 145 9.04 -35.38 -8.82
C ASP A 145 8.82 -34.75 -7.45
N VAL A 146 8.19 -35.53 -6.56
CA VAL A 146 7.80 -35.08 -5.23
C VAL A 146 9.02 -34.74 -4.36
N GLY A 147 10.13 -35.47 -4.53
CA GLY A 147 11.38 -35.20 -3.83
C GLY A 147 11.95 -33.84 -4.20
N ARG A 148 12.01 -33.54 -5.51
CA ARG A 148 12.48 -32.24 -6.01
C ARG A 148 11.53 -31.11 -5.64
N MET A 149 10.21 -31.32 -5.70
CA MET A 149 9.23 -30.33 -5.24
C MET A 149 9.46 -29.98 -3.76
N LEU A 150 9.60 -30.98 -2.88
CA LEU A 150 9.89 -30.77 -1.45
C LEU A 150 11.21 -30.03 -1.23
N PHE A 151 12.26 -30.43 -1.95
CA PHE A 151 13.57 -29.79 -1.86
C PHE A 151 13.50 -28.31 -2.23
N LEU A 152 12.86 -27.97 -3.35
CA LEU A 152 12.72 -26.58 -3.82
C LEU A 152 11.91 -25.74 -2.84
N ILE A 153 10.79 -26.25 -2.33
CA ILE A 153 9.98 -25.54 -1.34
C ILE A 153 10.76 -25.28 -0.05
N ARG A 154 11.56 -26.26 0.40
CA ARG A 154 12.32 -26.16 1.66
C ARG A 154 13.51 -25.20 1.58
N THR A 155 14.12 -25.06 0.41
CA THR A 155 15.41 -24.36 0.23
C THR A 155 15.33 -23.07 -0.55
N SER A 156 14.36 -22.94 -1.47
CA SER A 156 14.36 -21.88 -2.49
C SER A 156 13.29 -20.81 -2.28
N LEU A 157 12.31 -21.05 -1.38
CA LEU A 157 11.30 -20.03 -1.06
C LEU A 157 11.91 -18.89 -0.24
N THR A 158 11.97 -17.71 -0.86
CA THR A 158 12.40 -16.45 -0.24
C THR A 158 11.42 -15.34 -0.62
N ARG A 159 11.21 -14.36 0.27
CA ARG A 159 10.19 -13.31 0.07
C ARG A 159 10.51 -12.34 -1.08
N GLY A 160 11.79 -12.15 -1.38
CA GLY A 160 12.27 -11.20 -2.38
C GLY A 160 13.30 -11.83 -3.31
N LEU A 161 13.02 -13.04 -3.83
CA LEU A 161 13.88 -13.72 -4.79
C LEU A 161 14.25 -12.77 -5.93
N GLY A 162 15.54 -12.56 -6.15
CA GLY A 162 16.03 -11.69 -7.21
C GLY A 162 15.56 -10.24 -7.12
N GLY A 163 15.11 -9.74 -5.96
CA GLY A 163 14.61 -8.37 -5.85
C GLY A 163 13.18 -8.17 -6.36
N MET A 164 12.42 -9.25 -6.60
CA MET A 164 11.03 -9.19 -7.09
C MET A 164 10.05 -8.37 -6.20
N GLY A 165 10.48 -8.01 -4.99
CA GLY A 165 9.72 -7.17 -4.05
C GLY A 165 10.05 -5.67 -4.13
N ASP A 166 10.86 -5.20 -5.10
CA ASP A 166 11.22 -3.78 -5.23
C ASP A 166 9.99 -2.91 -5.47
N LEU A 167 9.85 -1.85 -4.67
CA LEU A 167 8.70 -0.94 -4.71
C LEU A 167 8.50 -0.29 -6.09
N ARG A 168 9.56 -0.10 -6.88
CA ARG A 168 9.48 0.52 -8.22
C ARG A 168 8.65 -0.33 -9.18
N LEU A 169 8.73 -1.66 -9.07
CA LEU A 169 7.93 -2.60 -9.86
C LEU A 169 6.43 -2.46 -9.59
N TYR A 170 6.06 -2.16 -8.36
CA TYR A 170 4.66 -2.03 -7.94
C TYR A 170 4.12 -0.60 -8.06
N LYS A 171 4.97 0.36 -8.43
CA LYS A 171 4.57 1.74 -8.73
C LYS A 171 4.36 2.00 -10.22
N HIS A 172 4.81 1.11 -11.10
CA HIS A 172 4.72 1.29 -12.54
C HIS A 172 3.30 1.06 -13.08
N SER A 173 2.55 0.13 -12.50
CA SER A 173 1.17 -0.16 -12.89
C SER A 173 0.21 0.08 -11.74
N HIS A 174 -1.05 0.36 -12.06
CA HIS A 174 -2.09 0.52 -11.05
C HIS A 174 -2.43 -0.80 -10.37
N ILE A 175 -2.37 -1.92 -11.09
CA ILE A 175 -2.61 -3.24 -10.53
C ILE A 175 -1.62 -4.28 -11.07
N GLY A 176 -1.16 -5.15 -10.17
CA GLY A 176 -0.21 -6.22 -10.50
C GLY A 176 1.19 -5.69 -10.73
N THR A 177 2.03 -6.56 -11.29
CA THR A 177 3.42 -6.23 -11.68
C THR A 177 3.86 -7.10 -12.86
N LYS A 178 5.18 -7.25 -13.05
CA LYS A 178 5.77 -8.12 -14.09
C LYS A 178 5.17 -9.52 -14.07
N SER A 179 4.75 -9.99 -15.24
CA SER A 179 4.08 -11.27 -15.44
C SER A 179 4.94 -12.46 -14.99
N LEU A 180 6.26 -12.40 -15.18
CA LEU A 180 7.21 -13.40 -14.70
C LEU A 180 7.16 -13.58 -13.18
N ILE A 181 7.09 -12.48 -12.42
CA ILE A 181 6.99 -12.51 -10.95
C ILE A 181 5.66 -13.17 -10.54
N GLU A 182 4.55 -12.77 -11.18
CA GLU A 182 3.24 -13.35 -10.88
C GLU A 182 3.17 -14.85 -11.22
N ARG A 183 3.75 -15.26 -12.36
CA ARG A 183 3.87 -16.69 -12.75
C ARG A 183 4.71 -17.47 -11.75
N TYR A 184 5.85 -16.94 -11.31
CA TYR A 184 6.68 -17.56 -10.27
C TYR A 184 5.90 -17.78 -8.97
N ILE A 185 5.21 -16.75 -8.46
CA ILE A 185 4.40 -16.86 -7.25
C ILE A 185 3.28 -17.89 -7.43
N ALA A 186 2.61 -17.89 -8.59
CA ALA A 186 1.58 -18.87 -8.91
C ALA A 186 2.13 -20.30 -8.96
N SER A 187 3.29 -20.52 -9.59
CA SER A 187 3.95 -21.82 -9.66
C SER A 187 4.38 -22.34 -8.29
N ALA A 188 4.91 -21.46 -7.42
CA ALA A 188 5.22 -21.81 -6.02
C ALA A 188 3.95 -22.24 -5.25
N LYS A 189 2.84 -21.50 -5.38
CA LYS A 189 1.54 -21.86 -4.78
C LYS A 189 1.03 -23.21 -5.31
N ASN A 190 1.14 -23.44 -6.62
CA ASN A 190 0.69 -24.68 -7.25
C ASN A 190 1.55 -25.88 -6.83
N THR A 191 2.85 -25.68 -6.65
CA THR A 191 3.77 -26.70 -6.13
C THR A 191 3.40 -27.08 -4.69
N LEU A 192 3.10 -26.10 -3.83
CA LEU A 192 2.61 -26.37 -2.48
C LEU A 192 1.31 -27.16 -2.47
N ARG A 193 0.35 -26.82 -3.34
CA ARG A 193 -0.91 -27.58 -3.47
C ARG A 193 -0.68 -29.00 -3.96
N ALA A 194 0.16 -29.18 -4.99
CA ALA A 194 0.49 -30.51 -5.50
C ALA A 194 1.12 -31.41 -4.42
N LEU A 195 1.99 -30.87 -3.56
CA LEU A 195 2.56 -31.61 -2.42
C LEU A 195 1.49 -32.04 -1.41
N LEU A 196 0.48 -31.21 -1.16
CA LEU A 196 -0.64 -31.55 -0.28
C LEU A 196 -1.54 -32.61 -0.91
N ASP A 197 -1.83 -32.49 -2.20
CA ASP A 197 -2.67 -33.45 -2.94
C ASP A 197 -2.01 -34.83 -3.01
N VAL A 198 -0.69 -34.89 -3.22
CA VAL A 198 0.08 -36.15 -3.18
C VAL A 198 0.08 -36.73 -1.76
N SER A 199 0.30 -35.90 -0.73
CA SER A 199 0.28 -36.37 0.67
C SER A 199 -1.10 -36.88 1.12
N ALA A 200 -2.18 -36.45 0.47
CA ALA A 200 -3.54 -36.90 0.79
C ALA A 200 -3.91 -38.23 0.12
N LYS A 201 -3.19 -38.63 -0.92
CA LYS A 201 -3.37 -39.92 -1.57
C LYS A 201 -2.61 -40.97 -0.77
N ASP A 202 -3.31 -41.99 -0.32
CA ASP A 202 -2.75 -43.10 0.48
C ASP A 202 -2.08 -44.15 -0.42
N ASP A 203 -1.36 -43.70 -1.45
CA ASP A 203 -0.75 -44.53 -2.50
C ASP A 203 0.71 -44.89 -2.21
N GLY A 204 1.16 -44.70 -0.96
CA GLY A 204 2.49 -45.11 -0.49
C GLY A 204 3.64 -44.24 -0.96
N GLY A 205 3.37 -43.11 -1.64
CA GLY A 205 4.39 -42.25 -2.22
C GLY A 205 5.18 -41.41 -1.21
N LEU A 206 4.56 -40.96 -0.10
CA LEU A 206 5.24 -40.15 0.91
C LEU A 206 4.49 -40.11 2.26
N ASP A 207 5.22 -40.27 3.37
CA ASP A 207 4.64 -40.16 4.72
C ASP A 207 4.09 -38.73 4.95
N PRO A 208 2.78 -38.57 5.24
CA PRO A 208 2.19 -37.26 5.52
C PRO A 208 2.88 -36.51 6.67
N ARG A 209 3.43 -37.23 7.66
CA ARG A 209 4.16 -36.61 8.78
C ARG A 209 5.46 -35.98 8.32
N TYR A 210 6.16 -36.64 7.40
CA TYR A 210 7.38 -36.10 6.80
C TYR A 210 7.10 -34.84 5.99
N VAL A 211 6.04 -34.84 5.18
CA VAL A 211 5.60 -33.64 4.43
C VAL A 211 5.28 -32.50 5.40
N LEU A 212 4.51 -32.77 6.44
CA LEU A 212 4.16 -31.78 7.47
C LEU A 212 5.40 -31.17 8.11
N GLU A 213 6.38 -31.99 8.54
CA GLU A 213 7.64 -31.53 9.12
C GLU A 213 8.38 -30.58 8.16
N LYS A 214 8.51 -30.95 6.88
CA LYS A 214 9.16 -30.09 5.87
C LYS A 214 8.39 -28.81 5.63
N MET A 215 7.06 -28.84 5.61
CA MET A 215 6.24 -27.63 5.48
C MET A 215 6.37 -26.70 6.69
N LEU A 216 6.39 -27.26 7.91
CA LEU A 216 6.60 -26.47 9.13
C LEU A 216 7.96 -25.77 9.11
N ALA A 217 9.00 -26.49 8.69
CA ALA A 217 10.35 -25.94 8.60
C ALA A 217 10.51 -24.92 7.46
N ALA A 218 9.88 -25.16 6.30
CA ALA A 218 9.82 -24.18 5.22
C ALA A 218 9.09 -22.89 5.66
N ARG A 219 7.96 -23.03 6.37
CA ARG A 219 7.23 -21.89 6.94
C ARG A 219 8.06 -21.11 7.97
N GLN A 220 8.87 -21.80 8.76
CA GLN A 220 9.77 -21.15 9.72
C GLN A 220 10.85 -20.33 9.01
N ALA A 221 11.45 -20.86 7.93
CA ALA A 221 12.46 -20.17 7.14
C ALA A 221 11.89 -19.01 6.31
N PHE A 222 10.73 -19.19 5.68
CA PHE A 222 10.06 -18.15 4.87
C PHE A 222 9.48 -17.00 5.72
N GLY A 223 9.20 -17.30 6.99
CA GLY A 223 8.63 -16.36 7.93
C GLY A 223 7.11 -16.17 7.74
N ARG A 224 6.51 -15.43 8.68
CA ARG A 224 5.08 -15.15 8.72
C ARG A 224 4.84 -13.66 8.52
N SER A 225 3.82 -13.32 7.74
CA SER A 225 3.41 -11.92 7.62
C SER A 225 2.75 -11.46 8.92
N ALA A 226 2.97 -10.19 9.26
CA ALA A 226 2.40 -9.56 10.43
C ALA A 226 1.82 -8.19 10.03
N LEU A 227 0.72 -7.81 10.66
CA LEU A 227 0.12 -6.49 10.53
C LEU A 227 0.54 -5.62 11.71
N LEU A 228 1.17 -4.47 11.45
CA LEU A 228 1.63 -3.54 12.47
C LEU A 228 0.79 -2.26 12.39
N LEU A 229 -0.02 -2.00 13.42
CA LEU A 229 -0.85 -0.82 13.56
C LEU A 229 -0.17 0.16 14.51
N SER A 230 0.42 1.21 13.95
CA SER A 230 1.12 2.24 14.71
C SER A 230 0.15 3.18 15.45
N GLY A 231 0.67 3.87 16.47
CA GLY A 231 -0.04 4.98 17.11
C GLY A 231 -0.11 6.20 16.17
N GLY A 232 -1.21 6.97 16.26
CA GLY A 232 -1.41 8.15 15.41
C GLY A 232 -2.54 9.08 15.86
N GLY A 233 -2.96 9.02 17.13
CA GLY A 233 -4.06 9.85 17.64
C GLY A 233 -5.37 9.62 16.88
N THR A 234 -5.96 10.71 16.36
CA THR A 234 -7.25 10.71 15.64
C THR A 234 -7.22 9.94 14.31
N LEU A 235 -6.04 9.74 13.70
CA LEU A 235 -5.89 8.92 12.50
C LEU A 235 -5.97 7.42 12.78
N GLY A 236 -6.08 7.01 14.05
CA GLY A 236 -6.23 5.61 14.44
C GLY A 236 -7.44 4.90 13.82
N MET A 237 -8.46 5.65 13.40
CA MET A 237 -9.64 5.09 12.72
C MET A 237 -9.36 4.58 11.32
N ASN A 238 -8.30 5.06 10.67
CA ASN A 238 -7.89 4.54 9.36
C ASN A 238 -7.49 3.07 9.44
N HIS A 239 -6.99 2.61 10.59
CA HIS A 239 -6.65 1.20 10.81
C HIS A 239 -7.86 0.27 10.65
N VAL A 240 -9.06 0.75 10.99
CA VAL A 240 -10.31 -0.02 10.85
C VAL A 240 -10.57 -0.32 9.37
N GLY A 241 -10.42 0.69 8.50
CA GLY A 241 -10.55 0.53 7.06
C GLY A 241 -9.53 -0.47 6.49
N VAL A 242 -8.26 -0.37 6.91
CA VAL A 242 -7.21 -1.30 6.49
C VAL A 242 -7.52 -2.73 6.94
N VAL A 243 -7.91 -2.93 8.20
CA VAL A 243 -8.30 -4.24 8.74
C VAL A 243 -9.49 -4.80 7.99
N LYS A 244 -10.52 -3.99 7.75
CA LYS A 244 -11.71 -4.38 6.99
C LYS A 244 -11.34 -4.85 5.59
N SER A 245 -10.58 -4.07 4.84
CA SER A 245 -10.14 -4.45 3.49
C SER A 245 -9.30 -5.73 3.48
N LEU A 246 -8.39 -5.90 4.45
CA LEU A 246 -7.59 -7.13 4.57
C LEU A 246 -8.45 -8.33 4.95
N PHE A 247 -9.45 -8.15 5.80
CA PHE A 247 -10.36 -9.21 6.22
C PHE A 247 -11.27 -9.65 5.06
N GLU A 248 -11.91 -8.71 4.38
CA GLU A 248 -12.77 -8.98 3.21
C GLU A 248 -12.00 -9.68 2.08
N ALA A 249 -10.72 -9.33 1.89
CA ALA A 249 -9.85 -9.98 0.92
C ALA A 249 -9.27 -11.33 1.39
N SER A 250 -9.58 -11.80 2.62
CA SER A 250 -8.96 -12.98 3.24
C SER A 250 -7.42 -12.91 3.32
N LEU A 251 -6.89 -11.70 3.51
CA LEU A 251 -5.46 -11.39 3.60
C LEU A 251 -5.01 -10.97 5.01
N LEU A 252 -5.93 -10.91 5.98
CA LEU A 252 -5.63 -10.50 7.34
C LEU A 252 -4.60 -11.45 8.00
N PRO A 253 -3.41 -10.97 8.38
CA PRO A 253 -2.40 -11.82 9.02
C PRO A 253 -2.83 -12.29 10.41
N ARG A 254 -2.39 -13.50 10.80
CA ARG A 254 -2.61 -14.02 12.16
C ARG A 254 -1.79 -13.31 13.25
N ILE A 255 -0.69 -12.66 12.87
CA ILE A 255 0.17 -11.92 13.80
C ILE A 255 -0.19 -10.45 13.64
N ILE A 256 -0.71 -9.85 14.70
CA ILE A 256 -1.14 -8.45 14.70
C ILE A 256 -0.46 -7.77 15.88
N SER A 257 0.15 -6.62 15.62
CA SER A 257 0.83 -5.80 16.62
C SER A 257 0.25 -4.40 16.62
N GLY A 258 -0.03 -3.87 17.80
CA GLY A 258 -0.55 -2.52 17.96
C GLY A 258 0.22 -1.71 19.00
N SER A 259 0.25 -0.40 18.81
CA SER A 259 0.74 0.57 19.78
C SER A 259 -0.22 1.76 19.86
N SER A 260 -0.49 2.26 21.06
CA SER A 260 -1.39 3.40 21.31
C SER A 260 -2.74 3.20 20.60
N ALA A 261 -3.20 4.10 19.73
CA ALA A 261 -4.45 3.95 18.98
C ALA A 261 -4.55 2.63 18.18
N GLY A 262 -3.43 2.13 17.64
CA GLY A 262 -3.41 0.82 16.97
C GLY A 262 -3.61 -0.35 17.92
N SER A 263 -3.26 -0.20 19.21
CA SER A 263 -3.47 -1.24 20.23
C SER A 263 -4.95 -1.48 20.54
N ILE A 264 -5.76 -0.42 20.48
CA ILE A 264 -7.23 -0.50 20.64
C ILE A 264 -7.83 -1.35 19.51
N VAL A 265 -7.51 -1.01 18.26
CA VAL A 265 -8.05 -1.71 17.07
C VAL A 265 -7.60 -3.17 17.05
N CYS A 266 -6.32 -3.46 17.31
CA CYS A 266 -5.87 -4.85 17.34
C CYS A 266 -6.44 -5.64 18.52
N ALA A 267 -6.65 -5.03 19.70
CA ALA A 267 -7.24 -5.71 20.83
C ALA A 267 -8.69 -6.14 20.54
N VAL A 268 -9.48 -5.24 19.95
CA VAL A 268 -10.85 -5.56 19.54
C VAL A 268 -10.85 -6.63 18.46
N LEU A 269 -9.97 -6.53 17.45
CA LEU A 269 -9.86 -7.53 16.40
C LEU A 269 -9.42 -8.92 16.90
N CYS A 270 -8.41 -8.99 17.76
CA CYS A 270 -7.81 -10.25 18.20
C CYS A 270 -8.63 -10.98 19.27
N THR A 271 -9.61 -10.31 19.88
CA THR A 271 -10.53 -10.92 20.85
C THR A 271 -11.79 -11.49 20.20
N LYS A 272 -12.03 -11.23 18.91
CA LYS A 272 -13.24 -11.63 18.19
C LYS A 272 -12.96 -12.75 17.17
N THR A 273 -13.92 -13.64 16.99
CA THR A 273 -13.83 -14.73 15.99
C THR A 273 -14.13 -14.20 14.59
N ASP A 274 -13.88 -15.02 13.57
CA ASP A 274 -14.05 -14.61 12.16
C ASP A 274 -15.51 -14.30 11.84
N GLU A 275 -16.44 -14.95 12.53
CA GLU A 275 -17.88 -14.75 12.41
C GLU A 275 -18.34 -13.43 13.05
N GLU A 276 -17.67 -12.98 14.10
CA GLU A 276 -18.01 -11.76 14.84
C GLU A 276 -17.41 -10.50 14.21
N ILE A 277 -16.28 -10.62 13.51
CA ILE A 277 -15.53 -9.49 12.95
C ILE A 277 -16.37 -8.59 12.03
N PRO A 278 -17.20 -9.10 11.10
CA PRO A 278 -18.01 -8.24 10.22
C PRO A 278 -18.94 -7.30 10.99
N GLU A 279 -19.64 -7.81 11.99
CA GLU A 279 -20.54 -7.02 12.82
C GLU A 279 -19.76 -5.99 13.64
N VAL A 280 -18.65 -6.42 14.26
CA VAL A 280 -17.79 -5.54 15.04
C VAL A 280 -17.23 -4.41 14.18
N LEU A 281 -16.72 -4.69 12.98
CA LEU A 281 -16.18 -3.67 12.07
C LEU A 281 -17.26 -2.70 11.58
N ALA A 282 -18.49 -3.18 11.36
CA ALA A 282 -19.62 -2.33 10.99
C ALA A 282 -19.99 -1.39 12.15
N GLN A 283 -20.10 -1.93 13.37
CA GLN A 283 -20.47 -1.16 14.57
C GLN A 283 -19.33 -0.27 15.05
N PHE A 284 -18.07 -0.63 14.81
CA PHE A 284 -16.90 0.11 15.30
C PHE A 284 -16.93 1.58 14.86
N CYS A 285 -17.39 1.85 13.63
CA CYS A 285 -17.52 3.21 13.10
C CYS A 285 -18.61 4.05 13.78
N TYR A 286 -19.60 3.40 14.42
CA TYR A 286 -20.76 4.04 15.05
C TYR A 286 -20.79 3.88 16.57
N GLY A 287 -19.86 3.11 17.15
CA GLY A 287 -19.78 2.88 18.58
C GLY A 287 -19.32 4.13 19.34
N ASP A 288 -19.53 4.10 20.66
CA ASP A 288 -19.04 5.09 21.62
C ASP A 288 -17.49 5.07 21.68
N LEU A 289 -16.86 5.55 20.61
CA LEU A 289 -15.41 5.79 20.50
C LEU A 289 -15.05 7.14 21.12
N SER A 290 -15.87 7.63 22.05
CA SER A 290 -15.65 8.81 22.88
C SER A 290 -14.53 8.56 23.93
N VAL A 291 -13.48 7.87 23.50
CA VAL A 291 -12.20 7.67 24.18
C VAL A 291 -11.57 9.03 24.55
N PHE A 292 -11.94 10.10 23.84
CA PHE A 292 -11.41 11.46 23.99
C PHE A 292 -12.38 12.49 24.62
N GLY A 293 -13.54 12.08 25.15
CA GLY A 293 -14.48 12.97 25.87
C GLY A 293 -15.85 12.33 26.03
N LYS A 294 -16.62 12.66 27.09
CA LYS A 294 -17.98 12.11 27.27
C LYS A 294 -18.98 12.76 26.29
N GLU A 295 -19.91 11.98 25.75
CA GLU A 295 -21.08 12.52 25.03
C GLU A 295 -21.85 13.50 25.91
N GLY A 296 -22.07 14.72 25.41
CA GLY A 296 -22.88 15.75 26.07
C GLY A 296 -22.11 16.77 26.93
N GLU A 297 -20.81 16.60 27.16
CA GLU A 297 -19.96 17.66 27.71
C GLU A 297 -19.00 18.16 26.62
N GLU A 298 -19.23 19.37 26.09
CA GLU A 298 -18.16 20.10 25.42
C GLU A 298 -17.02 20.26 26.44
N GLU A 299 -16.03 19.35 26.43
CA GLU A 299 -14.87 19.48 27.29
C GLU A 299 -14.09 20.72 26.86
N SER A 300 -14.43 21.85 27.50
CA SER A 300 -13.81 23.14 27.29
C SER A 300 -12.30 22.98 27.27
N ILE A 301 -11.65 23.61 26.29
CA ILE A 301 -10.19 23.65 26.12
C ILE A 301 -9.52 24.07 27.44
N LEU A 302 -10.19 24.89 28.25
CA LEU A 302 -9.78 25.27 29.62
C LEU A 302 -9.67 24.08 30.58
N ARG A 303 -10.53 23.06 30.48
CA ARG A 303 -10.53 21.88 31.36
C ARG A 303 -9.46 20.85 30.94
N LYS A 304 -9.09 20.82 29.66
CA LYS A 304 -7.92 20.09 29.13
C LYS A 304 -6.61 20.79 29.53
N ALA A 305 -6.56 22.12 29.43
CA ALA A 305 -5.43 22.93 29.90
C ALA A 305 -5.27 22.87 31.42
N ALA A 306 -6.35 22.95 32.19
CA ALA A 306 -6.33 22.82 33.65
C ALA A 306 -5.88 21.43 34.09
N ARG A 307 -6.28 20.36 33.39
CA ARG A 307 -5.80 18.98 33.64
C ARG A 307 -4.33 18.81 33.28
N PHE A 308 -3.87 19.40 32.19
CA PHE A 308 -2.45 19.44 31.86
C PHE A 308 -1.64 20.16 32.94
N LEU A 309 -2.11 21.32 33.42
CA LEU A 309 -1.46 22.09 34.48
C LEU A 309 -1.50 21.42 35.86
N THR A 310 -2.53 20.65 36.19
CA THR A 310 -2.70 20.04 37.53
C THR A 310 -2.24 18.58 37.62
N LYS A 311 -2.38 17.80 36.54
CA LYS A 311 -2.10 16.35 36.49
C LYS A 311 -1.05 15.96 35.46
N GLY A 312 -0.56 16.88 34.64
CA GLY A 312 0.46 16.61 33.61
C GLY A 312 -0.02 15.75 32.43
N ALA A 313 -1.33 15.53 32.28
CA ALA A 313 -1.92 14.70 31.22
C ALA A 313 -3.20 15.33 30.65
N LEU A 314 -3.40 15.18 29.34
CA LEU A 314 -4.51 15.79 28.60
C LEU A 314 -5.82 14.99 28.68
N PHE A 315 -5.75 13.65 28.80
CA PHE A 315 -6.91 12.77 28.78
C PHE A 315 -6.96 11.81 29.99
N ASP A 316 -8.18 11.48 30.43
CA ASP A 316 -8.43 10.59 31.57
C ASP A 316 -8.41 9.12 31.13
N ILE A 317 -7.45 8.36 31.66
CA ILE A 317 -7.31 6.92 31.40
C ILE A 317 -8.53 6.12 31.87
N SER A 318 -9.29 6.64 32.84
CA SER A 318 -10.47 5.95 33.40
C SER A 318 -11.57 5.76 32.35
N ASN A 319 -11.71 6.73 31.43
CA ASN A 319 -12.67 6.62 30.31
C ASN A 319 -12.22 5.57 29.30
N LEU A 320 -10.92 5.54 28.95
CA LEU A 320 -10.37 4.50 28.08
C LEU A 320 -10.55 3.12 28.71
N VAL A 321 -10.23 2.96 29.98
CA VAL A 321 -10.42 1.69 30.71
C VAL A 321 -11.89 1.26 30.69
N ARG A 322 -12.83 2.17 30.94
CA ARG A 322 -14.27 1.89 30.87
C ARG A 322 -14.67 1.40 29.47
N VAL A 323 -14.29 2.12 28.42
CA VAL A 323 -14.62 1.76 27.03
C VAL A 323 -14.00 0.41 26.66
N MET A 324 -12.72 0.20 26.97
CA MET A 324 -12.04 -1.06 26.67
C MET A 324 -12.64 -2.25 27.43
N ARG A 325 -13.02 -2.08 28.71
CA ARG A 325 -13.73 -3.11 29.47
C ARG A 325 -15.09 -3.42 28.89
N ASN A 326 -15.84 -2.42 28.44
CA ASN A 326 -17.14 -2.64 27.81
C ASN A 326 -17.02 -3.38 26.46
N MET A 327 -15.98 -3.08 25.67
CA MET A 327 -15.78 -3.68 24.34
C MET A 327 -15.18 -5.09 24.39
N LEU A 328 -14.19 -5.28 25.27
CA LEU A 328 -13.39 -6.52 25.35
C LEU A 328 -13.87 -7.48 26.44
N GLY A 329 -14.50 -6.95 27.49
CA GLY A 329 -14.68 -7.67 28.75
C GLY A 329 -13.36 -7.89 29.49
N ASP A 330 -13.43 -8.78 30.48
CA ASP A 330 -12.29 -9.20 31.28
C ASP A 330 -11.60 -10.43 30.65
N ILE A 331 -10.98 -10.22 29.49
CA ILE A 331 -10.26 -11.25 28.74
C ILE A 331 -8.74 -11.05 28.79
N THR A 332 -8.00 -12.13 28.98
CA THR A 332 -6.54 -12.18 28.99
C THR A 332 -5.94 -12.49 27.61
N PHE A 333 -4.64 -12.28 27.43
CA PHE A 333 -3.94 -12.63 26.18
C PHE A 333 -4.03 -14.13 25.84
N GLN A 334 -3.91 -15.01 26.85
CA GLN A 334 -3.99 -16.45 26.65
C GLN A 334 -5.39 -16.90 26.23
N GLU A 335 -6.43 -16.35 26.85
CA GLU A 335 -7.83 -16.65 26.50
C GLU A 335 -8.17 -16.16 25.09
N ALA A 336 -7.77 -14.93 24.73
CA ALA A 336 -7.97 -14.41 23.38
C ALA A 336 -7.26 -15.29 22.33
N TYR A 337 -6.02 -15.71 22.59
CA TYR A 337 -5.29 -16.62 21.69
C TYR A 337 -5.97 -17.99 21.57
N ASN A 338 -6.45 -18.56 22.67
CA ASN A 338 -7.16 -19.85 22.65
C ASN A 338 -8.47 -19.76 21.86
N ARG A 339 -9.16 -18.61 21.97
CA ARG A 339 -10.42 -18.33 21.28
C ARG A 339 -10.24 -18.13 19.77
N THR A 340 -9.28 -17.29 19.35
CA THR A 340 -9.20 -16.80 17.96
C THR A 340 -8.00 -17.32 17.18
N ARG A 341 -7.00 -17.88 17.86
CA ARG A 341 -5.69 -18.25 17.30
C ARG A 341 -4.93 -17.08 16.63
N ARG A 342 -5.36 -15.84 16.87
CA ARG A 342 -4.64 -14.63 16.49
C ARG A 342 -3.62 -14.28 17.57
N ILE A 343 -2.41 -13.95 17.14
CA ILE A 343 -1.33 -13.52 18.03
C ILE A 343 -1.40 -12.01 18.14
N LEU A 344 -2.01 -11.55 19.24
CA LEU A 344 -2.04 -10.15 19.65
C LEU A 344 -0.72 -9.76 20.30
N ASN A 345 -0.09 -8.70 19.80
CA ASN A 345 1.07 -8.08 20.42
C ASN A 345 0.75 -6.61 20.73
N ILE A 346 0.95 -6.21 21.98
CA ILE A 346 0.81 -4.81 22.40
C ILE A 346 2.18 -4.30 22.85
N CYS A 347 2.65 -3.24 22.21
CA CYS A 347 3.88 -2.57 22.60
C CYS A 347 3.58 -1.52 23.67
N VAL A 348 4.29 -1.57 24.79
CA VAL A 348 4.20 -0.60 25.89
C VAL A 348 5.55 0.08 26.05
N SER A 349 5.60 1.38 25.80
CA SER A 349 6.80 2.20 26.03
C SER A 349 6.98 2.44 27.53
N SER A 350 8.23 2.46 28.01
CA SER A 350 8.51 2.91 29.36
C SER A 350 8.54 4.44 29.45
N ALA A 351 8.26 4.97 30.65
CA ALA A 351 8.44 6.37 30.99
C ALA A 351 9.92 6.73 31.24
N SER A 352 10.79 5.75 31.52
CA SER A 352 12.22 5.98 31.72
C SER A 352 12.98 5.90 30.40
N LEU A 353 13.85 6.88 30.15
CA LEU A 353 14.77 6.91 29.00
C LEU A 353 15.70 5.69 28.93
N TYR A 354 15.91 5.00 30.05
CA TYR A 354 16.84 3.86 30.17
C TYR A 354 16.16 2.49 30.17
N GLU A 355 14.82 2.44 30.15
CA GLU A 355 14.08 1.18 30.21
C GLU A 355 13.57 0.79 28.82
N LEU A 356 13.80 -0.46 28.44
CA LEU A 356 13.42 -0.97 27.14
C LEU A 356 11.88 -1.10 27.02
N PRO A 357 11.30 -0.81 25.85
CA PRO A 357 9.89 -1.03 25.61
C PRO A 357 9.54 -2.52 25.76
N ARG A 358 8.37 -2.79 26.35
CA ARG A 358 7.87 -4.13 26.61
C ARG A 358 6.90 -4.57 25.52
N LEU A 359 6.99 -5.84 25.12
CA LEU A 359 6.05 -6.49 24.21
C LEU A 359 5.18 -7.47 24.99
N LEU A 360 3.88 -7.20 25.03
CA LEU A 360 2.91 -8.03 25.74
C LEU A 360 2.13 -8.89 24.74
N ASN A 361 2.15 -10.20 24.94
CA ASN A 361 1.39 -11.17 24.16
C ASN A 361 1.10 -12.43 24.98
N TYR A 362 0.46 -13.44 24.37
CA TYR A 362 0.12 -14.71 25.05
C TYR A 362 1.34 -15.52 25.54
N VAL A 363 2.55 -15.24 25.05
CA VAL A 363 3.79 -15.90 25.49
C VAL A 363 4.45 -15.13 26.63
N THR A 364 4.57 -13.81 26.50
CA THR A 364 5.30 -12.97 27.47
C THR A 364 4.44 -12.51 28.65
N ALA A 365 3.12 -12.43 28.46
CA ALA A 365 2.17 -11.89 29.43
C ALA A 365 0.79 -12.60 29.34
N PRO A 366 0.72 -13.94 29.46
CA PRO A 366 -0.49 -14.73 29.20
C PRO A 366 -1.70 -14.32 30.03
N ASN A 367 -1.48 -13.96 31.30
CA ASN A 367 -2.52 -13.68 32.29
C ASN A 367 -2.86 -12.18 32.42
N VAL A 368 -2.24 -11.32 31.61
CA VAL A 368 -2.52 -9.87 31.65
C VAL A 368 -3.84 -9.60 30.94
N MET A 369 -4.67 -8.75 31.54
CA MET A 369 -5.92 -8.30 30.95
C MET A 369 -5.63 -7.43 29.73
N ILE A 370 -6.26 -7.74 28.60
CA ILE A 370 -5.97 -7.01 27.36
C ILE A 370 -6.32 -5.51 27.51
N TRP A 371 -7.41 -5.18 28.21
CA TRP A 371 -7.78 -3.78 28.43
C TRP A 371 -6.73 -3.01 29.27
N SER A 372 -6.02 -3.65 30.21
CA SER A 372 -4.98 -2.98 31.01
C SER A 372 -3.72 -2.76 30.18
N ALA A 373 -3.35 -3.73 29.35
CA ALA A 373 -2.25 -3.61 28.40
C ALA A 373 -2.49 -2.48 27.37
N VAL A 374 -3.72 -2.35 26.85
CA VAL A 374 -4.11 -1.24 25.96
C VAL A 374 -4.02 0.10 26.70
N ALA A 375 -4.53 0.19 27.92
CA ALA A 375 -4.44 1.42 28.73
C ALA A 375 -2.97 1.83 28.93
N ALA A 376 -2.10 0.90 29.32
CA ALA A 376 -0.66 1.15 29.45
C ALA A 376 0.01 1.55 28.13
N SER A 377 -0.39 0.96 26.99
CA SER A 377 0.13 1.34 25.67
C SER A 377 -0.31 2.75 25.23
N CYS A 378 -1.50 3.17 25.65
CA CYS A 378 -2.04 4.51 25.39
C CYS A 378 -1.51 5.59 26.35
N SER A 379 -0.93 5.19 27.50
CA SER A 379 -0.28 6.07 28.48
C SER A 379 1.04 6.67 27.97
N VAL A 380 0.97 7.55 26.98
CA VAL A 380 2.12 8.33 26.52
C VAL A 380 2.33 9.52 27.47
N PRO A 381 3.57 9.78 27.95
CA PRO A 381 3.87 10.96 28.75
C PRO A 381 3.28 12.23 28.12
N PHE A 382 2.69 13.11 28.94
CA PHE A 382 2.03 14.36 28.56
C PHE A 382 0.65 14.25 27.85
N ILE A 383 0.26 13.08 27.34
CA ILE A 383 -1.04 12.88 26.65
C ILE A 383 -2.04 12.14 27.57
N PHE A 384 -1.61 11.09 28.26
CA PHE A 384 -2.42 10.32 29.22
C PHE A 384 -1.62 10.06 30.50
N SER A 385 -2.29 9.96 31.64
CA SER A 385 -1.64 9.56 32.89
C SER A 385 -1.06 8.15 32.77
N ALA A 386 0.05 7.87 33.46
CA ALA A 386 0.64 6.54 33.51
C ALA A 386 -0.38 5.52 34.04
N ALA A 387 -0.62 4.44 33.28
CA ALA A 387 -1.40 3.30 33.75
C ALA A 387 -0.47 2.19 34.26
N GLN A 388 -0.88 1.56 35.36
CA GLN A 388 -0.24 0.33 35.84
C GLN A 388 -0.79 -0.87 35.06
N LEU A 389 0.10 -1.81 34.73
CA LEU A 389 -0.21 -3.02 33.98
C LEU A 389 -1.08 -4.00 34.78
#